data_AF-A0A1D2REX3-F1
#
_entry.id   AF-A0A1D2REX3-F1
#
_cell.length_a   1.000
_cell.length_b   1.000
_cell.length_c   1.000
_cell.angle_alpha   90.00
_cell.angle_beta   90.00
_cell.angle_gamma   90.00
#
_symmetry.space_group_name_H-M   'P 1'
#
loop_
_entity.id
_entity.type
_entity.pdbx_description
1 polymer ?
#
loop_
_entity_poly.entity_id
_entity_poly.type
_entity_poly.pdbx_seq_one_letter_code
_entity_poly.pdbx_strand_id
1 'polypeptide(L)' 'MNTTIQISDHTLHLLKELKKSFHMKTYDAVINKLVHKEVPISMFGAHPEMKSFTQEDEAEFEGEQHEL' A
#
# COMPACT_ATOMS: atom_id res chain seq x y z
N MET A 1 -1.97 -10.63 7.84
CA MET A 1 -1.18 -10.46 9.08
C MET A 1 -1.59 -9.15 9.70
N ASN A 2 -1.68 -9.08 11.03
CA ASN A 2 -2.00 -7.83 11.72
C ASN A 2 -0.70 -7.26 12.28
N THR A 3 -0.39 -6.02 11.93
CA THR A 3 0.79 -5.30 12.43
C THR A 3 0.34 -4.30 13.50
N THR A 4 1.11 -4.21 14.58
CA THR A 4 0.87 -3.18 15.61
C THR A 4 1.88 -2.05 15.42
N ILE A 5 1.38 -0.83 15.44
CA ILE A 5 2.20 0.39 15.49
C ILE A 5 1.93 1.12 16.80
N GLN A 6 2.95 1.78 17.35
CA GLN A 6 2.76 2.66 18.49
C GLN A 6 2.46 4.08 17.99
N ILE A 7 1.43 4.70 18.57
CA ILE A 7 1.02 6.07 18.25
C ILE A 7 0.74 6.83 19.54
N SER A 8 0.77 8.17 19.47
CA SER A 8 0.39 9.01 20.60
C SER A 8 -1.12 8.96 20.86
N ASP A 9 -1.53 9.24 22.10
CA ASP A 9 -2.95 9.35 22.48
C ASP A 9 -3.68 10.42 21.67
N HIS A 10 -3.00 11.53 21.38
CA HIS A 10 -3.52 12.61 20.55
C HIS A 10 -3.83 12.11 19.13
N THR A 11 -2.91 11.35 18.52
CA THR A 11 -3.12 10.74 17.20
C THR A 11 -4.31 9.77 17.21
N LEU A 12 -4.44 8.94 18.25
CA LEU A 12 -5.57 8.03 18.40
C LEU A 12 -6.91 8.79 18.50
N HIS A 13 -6.93 9.91 19.22
CA HIS A 13 -8.12 10.76 19.32
C HIS A 13 -8.55 11.31 17.95
N LEU A 14 -7.60 11.84 17.18
CA LEU A 14 -7.86 12.32 15.82
C LEU A 14 -8.38 11.20 14.90
N LEU A 15 -7.79 10.01 14.96
CA LEU A 15 -8.24 8.86 14.17
C LEU A 15 -9.66 8.42 14.54
N LYS A 16 -10.07 8.52 15.81
CA LYS A 16 -11.44 8.24 16.25
C LYS A 16 -12.44 9.24 15.68
N GLU A 17 -12.12 10.53 15.70
CA GLU A 17 -12.99 11.57 15.15
C GLU A 17 -13.11 11.46 13.61
N LEU A 18 -12.00 11.19 12.92
CA LEU A 18 -12.01 10.95 11.48
C LEU A 18 -12.77 9.69 11.10
N LYS A 19 -12.68 8.63 11.90
CA LYS A 19 -13.45 7.40 11.71
C LYS A 19 -14.96 7.67 11.74
N LYS A 20 -15.42 8.52 12.67
CA LYS A 20 -16.83 8.94 12.76
C LYS A 20 -17.23 9.79 11.56
N SER A 21 -16.47 10.83 11.25
CA SER A 21 -16.81 11.77 10.16
C SER A 21 -16.83 11.08 8.79
N PHE A 22 -15.91 10.15 8.54
CA PHE A 22 -15.86 9.37 7.31
C PHE A 22 -16.79 8.16 7.30
N HIS A 23 -17.52 7.88 8.39
CA HIS A 23 -18.40 6.72 8.53
C HIS A 23 -17.68 5.38 8.25
N MET A 24 -16.44 5.26 8.71
CA MET A 24 -15.58 4.10 8.44
C MET A 24 -15.55 3.09 9.58
N LYS A 25 -15.42 1.81 9.25
CA LYS A 25 -15.43 0.71 10.23
C LYS A 25 -14.07 0.46 10.87
N THR A 26 -12.97 0.75 10.18
CA THR A 26 -11.59 0.47 10.62
C THR A 26 -10.70 1.71 10.52
N TYR A 27 -9.63 1.76 11.31
CA TYR A 27 -8.63 2.81 11.20
C TYR A 27 -7.83 2.68 9.90
N ASP A 28 -7.59 1.46 9.42
CA ASP A 28 -6.93 1.22 8.13
C ASP A 28 -7.69 1.87 6.97
N ALA A 29 -9.02 1.81 6.97
CA ALA A 29 -9.83 2.48 5.96
C ALA A 29 -9.66 4.01 6.02
N VAL A 30 -9.57 4.58 7.23
CA VAL A 30 -9.34 6.01 7.44
C VAL A 30 -7.95 6.40 6.92
N ILE A 31 -6.91 5.65 7.32
CA ILE A 31 -5.52 5.88 6.89
C ILE A 31 -5.44 5.79 5.37
N ASN A 32 -5.94 4.70 4.78
CA ASN A 32 -5.94 4.50 3.33
C ASN A 32 -6.64 5.64 2.60
N LYS A 33 -7.79 6.10 3.08
CA LYS A 33 -8.49 7.25 2.48
C LYS A 33 -7.68 8.55 2.53
N LEU A 34 -6.89 8.77 3.58
CA LEU A 34 -6.02 9.93 3.70
C LEU A 34 -4.79 9.82 2.79
N VAL A 35 -4.15 8.65 2.74
CA VAL A 35 -2.90 8.47 1.99
C VAL A 35 -3.10 8.14 0.52
N HIS A 36 -4.32 7.80 0.08
CA HIS A 36 -4.59 7.35 -1.30
C HIS A 36 -4.13 8.34 -2.38
N LYS A 37 -4.03 9.63 -2.05
CA LYS A 37 -3.56 10.67 -2.98
C LYS A 37 -2.04 10.81 -3.01
N GLU A 38 -1.34 10.36 -1.98
CA GLU A 38 0.09 10.62 -1.76
C GLU A 38 0.95 9.36 -1.87
N VAL A 39 0.36 8.17 -1.67
CA VAL A 39 1.09 6.89 -1.66
C VAL A 39 0.39 5.89 -2.57
N PRO A 40 1.08 5.32 -3.58
CA PRO A 40 0.50 4.29 -4.42
C PRO A 40 0.16 3.05 -3.58
N ILE A 41 -0.97 2.41 -3.93
CA ILE A 41 -1.51 1.20 -3.26
C ILE A 41 -0.49 0.05 -3.28
N SER A 42 0.45 0.10 -4.23
CA SER A 42 1.57 -0.81 -4.36
C SER A 42 2.87 -0.02 -4.41
N MET A 43 3.85 -0.43 -3.59
CA MET A 43 5.24 0.02 -3.70
C MET A 43 5.99 -0.75 -4.80
N PHE A 44 5.37 -1.79 -5.38
CA PHE A 44 5.94 -2.54 -6.50
C PHE A 44 5.93 -1.66 -7.75
N GLY A 45 7.11 -1.37 -8.30
CA GLY A 45 7.27 -0.41 -9.41
C GLY A 45 7.23 1.07 -8.99
N ALA A 46 7.31 1.40 -7.70
CA ALA A 46 7.28 2.80 -7.24
C ALA A 46 8.64 3.52 -7.36
N HIS A 47 9.70 2.86 -7.85
CA HIS A 47 10.93 3.53 -8.25
C HIS A 47 10.68 4.22 -9.60
N PRO A 48 11.05 5.51 -9.79
CA PRO A 48 10.76 6.25 -11.04
C PRO A 48 11.33 5.60 -12.32
N GLU A 49 12.26 4.66 -12.17
CA GLU A 49 12.88 3.91 -13.27
C GLU A 49 12.28 2.51 -13.48
N MET A 50 11.46 2.00 -12.56
CA MET A 50 10.86 0.66 -12.66
C MET A 50 9.43 0.76 -13.20
N LYS A 51 9.20 0.17 -14.37
CA LYS A 51 7.85 -0.05 -14.90
C LYS A 51 7.25 -1.31 -14.27
N SER A 52 5.92 -1.38 -14.19
CA SER A 52 5.24 -2.63 -13.91
C SER A 52 5.64 -3.66 -14.96
N PHE A 53 5.94 -4.88 -14.53
CA PHE A 53 6.21 -5.99 -15.44
C PHE A 53 5.01 -6.17 -16.40
N THR A 54 5.27 -6.21 -17.70
CA THR A 54 4.27 -6.59 -18.71
C THR A 54 4.21 -8.11 -18.84
N GLN A 55 3.17 -8.63 -19.49
CA GLN A 55 3.11 -10.06 -19.82
C GLN A 55 4.28 -10.51 -20.72
N GLU A 56 4.91 -9.58 -21.44
CA GLU A 56 6.11 -9.88 -22.23
C GLU A 56 7.34 -10.06 -21.32
N ASP A 57 7.45 -9.28 -20.25
CA ASP A 57 8.54 -9.43 -19.27
C ASP A 57 8.45 -10.77 -18.50
N GLU A 58 7.24 -11.29 -18.26
CA GLU A 58 7.04 -12.62 -17.66
C GLU A 58 7.54 -13.74 -18.57
N ALA A 59 7.39 -13.60 -19.90
CA ALA A 59 7.85 -14.59 -20.87
C ALA A 59 9.38 -14.62 -21.03
N GLU A 60 10.07 -13.50 -20.81
CA GLU A 60 11.53 -13.42 -20.84
C GLU A 60 12.16 -14.12 -19.62
N PHE A 61 11.51 -14.05 -18.45
CA PHE A 61 11.97 -14.70 -17.21
C PHE A 61 11.86 -16.24 -17.22
N GLU A 62 10.91 -16.80 -17.96
CA GLU A 62 10.76 -18.25 -18.10
C GLU A 62 11.78 -18.87 -19.08
N GLY A 63 12.34 -18.08 -20.00
CA GLY A 63 13.33 -18.53 -20.98
C GLY A 63 14.73 -18.78 -20.41
N GLU A 64 15.13 -18.05 -19.36
CA GLU A 64 16.48 -18.14 -18.78
C GLU A 64 16.67 -19.33 -17.81
N GLN A 65 15.61 -20.00 -17.37
CA GLN A 65 15.74 -21.17 -16.47
C GLN A 65 15.96 -22.49 -17.20
N HIS A 66 16.04 -22.47 -18.54
CA HIS A 66 16.19 -23.67 -19.37
C HIS A 66 17.55 -23.77 -20.08
N GLU A 67 18.56 -23.01 -19.63
CA GLU A 67 19.96 -23.09 -20.10
C GLU A 67 21.00 -23.24 -18.96
N LEU A 68 20.65 -23.97 -17.89
CA LEU A 68 21.62 -24.45 -16.88
C LEU A 68 21.69 -25.98 -16.84
#